data_AF-A0A7C1WRC4-F1
#
_entry.id   AF-A0A7C1WRC4-F1
#
_cell.length_a   1.000
_cell.length_b   1.000
_cell.length_c   1.000
_cell.angle_alpha   90.00
_cell.angle_beta   90.00
_cell.angle_gamma   90.00
#
_symmetry.space_group_name_H-M   'P 1'
#
loop_
_entity.id
_entity.type
_entity.pdbx_description
1 polymer ?
#
loop_
_entity_poly.entity_id
_entity_poly.type
_entity_poly.pdbx_seq_one_letter_code
_entity_poly.pdbx_strand_id
1 'polypeptide(L)' 'MSRTITGGIIIIIGLGLMVVSFFKSFAFLIYSTIILIMGIIIFLNKNEDKIERIKKIGGKK' A
#
# COMPACT_ATOMS: atom_id res chain seq x y z
N MET A 1 1.41 3.51 -13.05
CA MET A 1 1.13 2.06 -13.18
C MET A 1 1.76 1.24 -12.07
N SER A 2 2.93 1.64 -11.54
CA SER A 2 3.57 0.97 -10.40
C SER A 2 2.77 1.06 -9.09
N ARG A 3 2.12 2.19 -8.77
CA ARG A 3 1.41 2.38 -7.49
C ARG A 3 0.33 1.33 -7.21
N THR A 4 -0.52 1.04 -8.20
CA THR A 4 -1.61 0.06 -8.04
C THR A 4 -1.06 -1.34 -7.77
N ILE A 5 0.08 -1.68 -8.39
CA ILE A 5 0.76 -2.96 -8.21
C ILE A 5 1.45 -3.01 -6.84
N THR A 6 2.21 -1.98 -6.48
CA THR A 6 2.90 -1.87 -5.18
C THR A 6 1.91 -1.84 -4.02
N GLY A 7 0.86 -1.02 -4.10
CA GLY A 7 -0.20 -0.97 -3.10
C GLY A 7 -0.96 -2.29 -2.99
N GLY A 8 -1.25 -2.94 -4.12
CA GLY A 8 -1.87 -4.27 -4.15
C GLY A 8 -1.02 -5.33 -3.46
N ILE A 9 0.28 -5.37 -3.73
CA ILE A 9 1.23 -6.31 -3.09
C ILE A 9 1.29 -6.07 -1.58
N ILE A 10 1.37 -4.80 -1.14
CA ILE A 10 1.40 -4.47 0.30
C ILE A 10 0.10 -4.88 1.00
N ILE A 11 -1.05 -4.69 0.36
CA ILE A 11 -2.35 -5.14 0.89
C ILE A 11 -2.38 -6.67 1.04
N ILE A 12 -1.92 -7.41 0.03
CA ILE A 12 -1.87 -8.90 0.07
C ILE A 12 -0.95 -9.37 1.21
N ILE A 13 0.22 -8.76 1.36
CA ILE A 13 1.16 -9.08 2.45
C ILE A 13 0.55 -8.75 3.82
N GLY A 14 -0.12 -7.60 3.96
CA GLY A 14 -0.81 -7.20 5.18
C GLY A 14 -1.92 -8.17 5.57
N LEU A 15 -2.71 -8.66 4.60
CA LEU A 15 -3.73 -9.67 4.82
C LEU A 15 -3.13 -11.01 5.26
N GLY A 16 -2.02 -11.44 4.63
CA GLY A 16 -1.30 -12.64 5.04
C GLY A 16 -0.79 -12.55 6.48
N LEU A 17 -0.19 -11.42 6.85
CA LEU A 17 0.25 -11.14 8.22
C LEU A 17 -0.92 -11.13 9.21
N MET A 18 -2.08 -10.60 8.80
CA MET A 18 -3.29 -10.61 9.63
C MET A 18 -3.75 -12.03 9.95
N VAL A 19 -3.76 -12.94 8.96
CA VAL A 19 -4.08 -14.36 9.18
C VAL A 19 -3.07 -15.02 10.12
N VAL A 20 -1.77 -14.82 9.88
CA VAL A 20 -0.70 -15.37 10.75
C VAL A 20 -0.80 -14.84 12.18
N SER A 21 -1.25 -13.61 12.35
CA SER A 21 -1.41 -12.97 13.67
C SER A 21 -2.41 -13.70 14.56
N PHE A 22 -3.49 -14.25 13.99
CA PHE A 22 -4.47 -15.03 14.74
C PHE A 22 -3.88 -16.31 15.36
N PHE A 23 -2.83 -16.88 14.75
CA PHE A 23 -2.17 -18.09 15.24
C PHE A 23 -0.98 -17.82 16.17
N LYS A 24 -0.42 -16.59 16.16
CA LYS A 24 0.79 -16.24 16.93
C LYS A 24 0.48 -15.48 18.21
N SER A 25 -0.17 -14.33 18.12
CA SER A 25 -0.47 -13.47 19.28
C SER A 25 -1.32 -12.29 18.86
N PHE A 26 -2.21 -11.85 19.75
CA PHE A 26 -3.06 -10.68 19.54
C PHE A 26 -2.24 -9.38 19.30
N ALA A 27 -1.02 -9.31 19.83
CA ALA A 27 -0.12 -8.18 19.60
C ALA A 27 0.29 -8.02 18.13
N PHE A 28 0.45 -9.12 17.39
CA PHE A 28 0.78 -9.09 15.96
C PHE A 28 -0.36 -8.53 15.09
N LEU A 29 -1.60 -8.60 15.58
CA LEU A 29 -2.78 -8.06 14.90
C LEU A 29 -2.69 -6.53 14.75
N ILE A 30 -2.12 -5.84 15.75
CA ILE A 30 -1.94 -4.38 15.74
C ILE A 30 -0.96 -3.98 14.63
N TYR A 31 0.19 -4.66 14.54
CA TYR A 31 1.18 -4.40 13.50
C TYR A 31 0.65 -4.70 12.10
N SER A 32 -0.07 -5.81 11.95
CA SER A 32 -0.69 -6.19 10.68
C SER A 32 -1.72 -5.15 10.22
N THR A 33 -2.51 -4.61 11.15
CA THR A 33 -3.49 -3.56 10.87
C THR A 33 -2.82 -2.28 10.39
N ILE A 34 -1.72 -1.86 11.02
CA ILE A 34 -0.96 -0.66 10.60
C ILE A 34 -0.40 -0.84 9.17
N ILE A 35 0.17 -2.00 8.86
CA ILE A 35 0.70 -2.33 7.53
C ILE A 35 -0.43 -2.31 6.48
N LEU A 36 -1.59 -2.84 6.83
CA LEU A 36 -2.75 -2.90 5.94
C LEU A 36 -3.32 -1.51 5.67
N ILE A 37 -3.39 -0.64 6.69
CA ILE A 37 -3.74 0.78 6.53
C ILE A 37 -2.74 1.50 5.62
N MET A 38 -1.43 1.28 5.81
CA MET A 38 -0.40 1.84 4.93
C MET A 38 -0.58 1.39 3.48
N GLY A 39 -0.83 0.11 3.26
CA GLY A 39 -1.08 -0.46 1.93
C GLY A 39 -2.30 0.15 1.26
N ILE A 40 -3.40 0.34 2.00
CA ILE A 40 -4.62 1.01 1.50
C ILE A 40 -4.33 2.47 1.15
N ILE A 41 -3.61 3.20 2.00
CA ILE A 41 -3.25 4.60 1.73
C ILE A 41 -2.44 4.68 0.43
N ILE A 42 -1.40 3.85 0.27
CA ILE A 42 -0.57 3.82 -0.94
C ILE A 42 -1.42 3.45 -2.17
N PHE A 43 -2.29 2.45 -2.05
CA PHE A 43 -3.15 2.01 -3.15
C PHE A 43 -4.12 3.12 -3.59
N LEU A 44 -4.77 3.79 -2.63
CA LEU A 44 -5.76 4.84 -2.87
C LEU A 44 -5.16 6.22 -3.14
N ASN A 45 -3.86 6.44 -2.90
CA ASN A 45 -3.21 7.74 -3.05
C ASN A 45 -3.06 8.16 -4.53
N LYS A 46 -4.18 8.56 -5.15
CA LYS A 46 -4.26 9.10 -6.52
C LYS A 46 -3.43 10.37 -6.74
N ASN A 47 -2.96 11.03 -5.68
CA ASN A 47 -2.17 12.26 -5.81
C ASN A 47 -0.78 12.00 -6.39
N GLU A 48 -0.17 10.83 -6.16
CA GLU A 48 1.09 10.45 -6.83
C GLU A 48 0.93 10.33 -8.35
N ASP A 49 -0.18 9.75 -8.83
CA ASP A 49 -0.41 9.66 -10.29
C ASP A 49 -0.54 11.06 -10.90
N LYS A 50 -1.13 12.02 -10.19
CA LYS A 50 -1.23 13.41 -10.66
C LYS A 50 0.15 14.06 -10.76
N ILE A 51 1.01 13.88 -9.76
CA ILE A 51 2.39 14.41 -9.78
C ILE A 51 3.19 13.74 -10.90
N GLU A 52 3.07 12.42 -11.09
CA GLU A 52 3.73 11.69 -12.18
C GLU A 52 3.22 12.14 -13.56
N ARG A 53 1.93 12.43 -13.69
CA ARG A 53 1.34 13.03 -14.92
C ARG A 53 1.88 14.43 -15.17
N ILE A 54 1.95 15.28 -14.14
CA ILE A 54 2.48 16.65 -14.26
C ILE A 54 3.96 16.62 -14.63
N LYS A 55 4.76 15.71 -14.05
CA LYS A 55 6.17 15.53 -14.41
C LYS A 55 6.35 15.05 -15.86
N LYS A 56 5.48 14.15 -16.35
CA LYS A 56 5.49 13.72 -17.77
C LYS A 56 5.08 14.84 -18.74
N ILE A 57 4.18 15.73 -18.34
CA ILE A 57 3.65 16.79 -19.21
C ILE A 57 4.54 18.05 -19.17
N GLY A 58 5.05 18.43 -18.00
CA GLY A 58 5.97 19.55 -17.80
C GLY A 58 7.42 19.23 -18.16
N GLY A 59 7.80 17.95 -18.19
CA GLY A 59 9.10 17.47 -18.68
C GLY A 59 9.13 17.25 -20.18
N LYS A 60 8.66 18.21 -20.99
CA LYS A 60 8.92 18.20 -22.45
C LYS A 60 10.30 18.82 -22.74
N LYS A 61 11.33 18.00 -22.54
CA LYS A 61 12.42 17.64 -23.47
C LYS A 61 13.52 16.93 -22.70
#